data_AF-A0A968HMB2-F1
#
_entry.id   AF-A0A968HMB2-F1
#
_cell.length_a   1.000
_cell.length_b   1.000
_cell.length_c   1.000
_cell.angle_alpha   90.00
_cell.angle_beta   90.00
_cell.angle_gamma   90.00
#
_symmetry.space_group_name_H-M   'P 1'
#
loop_
_entity.id
_entity.type
_entity.pdbx_description
1 polymer ?
#
loop_
_entity_poly.entity_id
_entity_poly.type
_entity_poly.pdbx_seq_one_letter_code
_entity_poly.pdbx_strand_id
1 'polypeptide(L)'
;KLQTMVDVGLGYVRLGQTAPTLSGGEAQRLKLATELSRRATGKTLYLIDEPTTGLSFYDVHKLLDVLQRLVDKGNSVLVIEHNLDVIRCSDWVIDLGPEGGDRGGKLVASGTPETVAHSSESFTGQYLKQVLVLHPPRKT
;
A
#
# COMPACT_ATOMS: atom_id res chain seq x y z
N LYS A 1 -12.28 7.02 -18.17
CA LYS A 1 -11.49 8.04 -17.45
C LYS A 1 -12.18 8.54 -16.18
N LEU A 2 -13.50 8.73 -16.16
CA LEU A 2 -14.20 9.12 -14.92
C LEU A 2 -14.46 7.93 -13.98
N GLN A 3 -14.68 6.72 -14.52
CA GLN A 3 -14.85 5.50 -13.73
C GLN A 3 -13.68 5.24 -12.77
N THR A 4 -12.45 5.48 -13.20
CA THR A 4 -11.26 5.31 -12.37
C THR A 4 -11.24 6.25 -11.16
N MET A 5 -11.86 7.44 -11.23
CA MET A 5 -12.04 8.29 -10.05
C MET A 5 -13.04 7.69 -9.06
N VAL A 6 -14.11 7.07 -9.55
CA VAL A 6 -15.09 6.36 -8.70
C VAL A 6 -14.42 5.16 -8.02
N ASP A 7 -13.62 4.42 -8.77
CA ASP A 7 -12.93 3.21 -8.30
C ASP A 7 -11.93 3.51 -7.18
N VAL A 8 -11.24 4.66 -7.21
CA VAL A 8 -10.38 5.10 -6.11
C VAL A 8 -11.16 5.76 -4.96
N GLY A 9 -12.50 5.77 -5.00
CA GLY A 9 -13.35 6.33 -3.95
C GLY A 9 -13.61 7.83 -4.04
N LEU A 10 -13.25 8.51 -5.14
CA LEU A 10 -13.45 9.95 -5.35
C LEU A 10 -14.75 10.26 -6.13
N GLY A 11 -15.73 9.36 -6.11
CA GLY A 11 -17.01 9.56 -6.81
C GLY A 11 -17.82 10.77 -6.32
N TYR A 12 -17.52 11.29 -5.14
CA TYR A 12 -18.16 12.47 -4.55
C TYR A 12 -17.50 13.80 -4.94
N VAL A 13 -16.28 13.77 -5.50
CA VAL A 13 -15.55 14.97 -5.91
C VAL A 13 -16.20 15.56 -7.16
N ARG A 14 -16.50 16.86 -7.14
CA ARG A 14 -17.15 17.53 -8.27
C ARG A 14 -16.14 17.86 -9.36
N LEU A 15 -16.53 17.69 -10.61
CA LEU A 15 -15.73 18.15 -11.76
C LEU A 15 -15.58 19.67 -11.69
N GLY A 16 -14.35 20.16 -11.82
CA GLY A 16 -14.02 21.59 -11.68
C GLY A 16 -13.76 22.04 -10.25
N GLN A 17 -13.83 21.16 -9.25
CA GLN A 17 -13.38 21.45 -7.89
C GLN A 17 -11.89 21.82 -7.88
N THR A 18 -11.54 22.89 -7.17
CA THR A 18 -10.17 23.42 -7.16
C THR A 18 -9.23 22.54 -6.34
N ALA A 19 -8.04 22.27 -6.87
CA ALA A 19 -7.04 21.38 -6.25
C ALA A 19 -6.70 21.68 -4.77
N PRO A 20 -6.64 22.96 -4.31
CA PRO A 20 -6.37 23.26 -2.90
C PRO A 20 -7.47 22.84 -1.92
N THR A 21 -8.67 22.48 -2.41
CA THR A 21 -9.78 22.00 -1.57
C THR A 21 -9.77 20.49 -1.35
N LEU A 22 -8.84 19.78 -1.99
CA LEU A 22 -8.64 18.35 -1.79
C LEU A 22 -7.75 18.14 -0.57
N SER A 23 -8.15 17.22 0.31
CA SER A 23 -7.28 16.64 1.33
C SER A 23 -6.07 15.94 0.69
N GLY A 24 -5.01 15.73 1.46
CA GLY A 24 -3.82 15.01 1.00
C GLY A 24 -4.15 13.63 0.43
N GLY A 25 -5.00 12.87 1.13
CA GLY A 25 -5.46 11.54 0.68
C GLY A 25 -6.34 11.59 -0.58
N GLU A 26 -7.11 12.65 -0.80
CA GLU A 26 -7.86 12.83 -2.06
C GLU A 26 -6.92 13.16 -3.22
N ALA A 27 -5.94 14.05 -3.00
CA ALA A 27 -4.95 14.39 -4.02
C ALA A 27 -4.12 13.16 -4.42
N GLN A 28 -3.77 12.30 -3.46
CA GLN A 28 -3.06 11.05 -3.71
C GLN A 28 -3.91 10.06 -4.52
N ARG A 29 -5.16 9.84 -4.11
CA ARG A 29 -6.09 8.95 -4.84
C ARG A 29 -6.36 9.46 -6.26
N LEU A 30 -6.40 10.77 -6.47
CA LEU A 30 -6.54 11.38 -7.81
C LEU A 30 -5.33 11.08 -8.70
N LYS A 31 -4.11 11.14 -8.14
CA LYS A 31 -2.88 10.73 -8.85
C LYS A 31 -2.94 9.24 -9.23
N LEU A 32 -3.35 8.36 -8.31
CA LEU A 32 -3.51 6.93 -8.59
C LEU A 32 -4.57 6.65 -9.65
N ALA A 33 -5.71 7.34 -9.61
CA ALA A 33 -6.76 7.23 -10.64
C ALA A 33 -6.23 7.63 -12.02
N THR A 34 -5.40 8.67 -12.08
CA THR A 34 -4.77 9.14 -13.31
C THR A 34 -3.86 8.05 -13.88
N GLU A 35 -3.02 7.44 -13.06
CA GLU A 35 -2.12 6.35 -13.47
C GLU A 35 -2.88 5.09 -13.90
N LEU A 36 -3.92 4.69 -13.16
CA LEU A 36 -4.80 3.57 -13.55
C LEU A 36 -5.48 3.78 -14.91
N SER A 37 -5.70 5.04 -15.29
CA SER A 37 -6.34 5.43 -16.56
C SER A 37 -5.38 5.36 -17.75
N ARG A 38 -4.06 5.28 -17.50
CA ARG A 38 -3.04 5.15 -18.55
C ARG A 38 -3.03 3.72 -19.07
N ARG A 39 -2.62 3.56 -20.33
CA ARG A 39 -2.45 2.25 -20.94
C ARG A 39 -1.27 1.57 -20.25
N ALA A 40 -1.52 0.45 -19.58
CA ALA A 40 -0.46 -0.29 -18.92
C ALA A 40 0.52 -0.84 -19.95
N THR A 41 1.79 -0.60 -19.70
CA THR A 41 2.90 -1.18 -20.47
C THR A 41 3.38 -2.49 -19.87
N GLY A 42 2.95 -2.81 -18.64
CA GLY A 42 3.43 -3.94 -17.84
C GLY A 42 4.91 -3.83 -17.46
N LYS A 43 5.48 -2.61 -17.51
CA LYS A 43 6.92 -2.35 -17.32
C LYS A 43 7.18 -1.12 -16.45
N THR A 44 6.20 -0.71 -15.65
CA THR A 44 6.32 0.45 -14.76
C THR A 44 6.54 -0.03 -13.34
N LEU A 45 7.51 0.59 -12.65
CA LEU A 45 7.69 0.46 -11.20
C LEU A 45 7.06 1.68 -10.53
N TYR A 46 6.06 1.44 -9.70
CA TYR A 46 5.45 2.46 -8.84
C TYR A 46 6.14 2.45 -7.48
N LEU A 47 6.72 3.58 -7.10
CA LEU A 47 7.31 3.83 -5.77
C LEU A 47 6.36 4.73 -5.00
N ILE A 48 5.85 4.25 -3.87
CA ILE A 48 4.82 4.97 -3.11
C ILE A 48 5.25 5.05 -1.64
N ASP A 49 5.31 6.27 -1.14
CA ASP A 49 5.72 6.56 0.24
C ASP A 49 4.47 6.79 1.11
N GLU A 50 4.32 5.97 2.15
CA GLU A 50 3.26 5.98 3.17
C GLU A 50 1.86 6.36 2.66
N PRO A 51 1.28 5.60 1.71
CA PRO A 51 0.03 5.97 1.10
C PRO A 51 -1.20 5.86 1.99
N THR A 52 -1.10 5.24 3.17
CA THR A 52 -2.20 5.17 4.12
C THR A 52 -2.28 6.36 5.09
N THR A 53 -1.32 7.28 5.06
CA THR A 53 -1.29 8.43 5.98
C THR A 53 -2.55 9.29 5.86
N GLY A 54 -3.29 9.40 6.96
CA GLY A 54 -4.53 10.16 7.04
C GLY A 54 -5.76 9.50 6.40
N LEU A 55 -5.67 8.22 6.01
CA LEU A 55 -6.80 7.46 5.48
C LEU A 55 -7.55 6.71 6.59
N SER A 56 -8.88 6.62 6.44
CA SER A 56 -9.70 5.73 7.26
C SER A 56 -9.45 4.26 6.88
N PHE A 57 -9.78 3.31 7.76
CA PHE A 57 -9.68 1.86 7.44
C PHE A 57 -10.39 1.49 6.14
N TYR A 58 -11.55 2.09 5.87
CA TYR A 58 -12.30 1.84 4.64
C TYR A 58 -11.57 2.37 3.39
N ASP A 59 -10.92 3.53 3.50
CA ASP A 59 -10.14 4.10 2.40
C ASP A 59 -8.84 3.32 2.14
N VAL A 60 -8.22 2.74 3.18
CA VAL A 60 -7.05 1.84 3.04
C VAL A 60 -7.40 0.62 2.19
N HIS A 61 -8.57 0.02 2.40
CA HIS A 61 -9.01 -1.13 1.59
C HIS A 61 -9.20 -0.75 0.12
N LYS A 62 -9.81 0.41 -0.16
CA LYS A 62 -9.93 0.92 -1.54
C LYS A 62 -8.58 1.19 -2.19
N LEU A 63 -7.63 1.73 -1.42
CA LEU A 63 -6.27 1.93 -1.87
C LEU A 63 -5.62 0.60 -2.23
N LEU A 64 -5.75 -0.42 -1.39
CA LEU A 64 -5.23 -1.77 -1.67
C LEU A 64 -5.83 -2.35 -2.95
N ASP A 65 -7.14 -2.24 -3.17
CA ASP A 65 -7.79 -2.68 -4.42
C ASP A 65 -7.19 -1.98 -5.66
N VAL A 66 -6.86 -0.70 -5.52
CA VAL A 66 -6.26 0.12 -6.58
C VAL A 66 -4.82 -0.31 -6.86
N LEU A 67 -4.02 -0.57 -5.82
CA LEU A 67 -2.66 -1.07 -5.95
C LEU A 67 -2.64 -2.47 -6.58
N GLN A 68 -3.54 -3.36 -6.16
CA GLN A 68 -3.68 -4.69 -6.74
C GLN A 68 -3.98 -4.62 -8.24
N ARG A 69 -4.89 -3.73 -8.67
CA ARG A 69 -5.18 -3.53 -10.09
C ARG A 69 -3.98 -3.01 -10.90
N LEU A 70 -3.03 -2.31 -10.28
CA LEU A 70 -1.77 -1.92 -10.94
C LEU A 70 -0.89 -3.16 -11.15
N VAL A 71 -0.80 -4.02 -10.13
CA VAL A 71 -0.07 -5.30 -10.19
C VAL A 71 -0.69 -6.24 -11.23
N ASP A 72 -2.01 -6.41 -11.24
CA ASP A 72 -2.74 -7.26 -12.21
C ASP A 72 -2.52 -6.83 -13.67
N LYS A 73 -2.22 -5.55 -13.88
CA LYS A 73 -1.83 -4.99 -15.19
C LYS A 73 -0.37 -5.24 -15.57
N GLY A 74 0.35 -6.04 -14.79
CA GLY A 74 1.75 -6.43 -14.98
C GLY A 74 2.77 -5.41 -14.47
N ASN A 75 2.36 -4.43 -13.65
CA ASN A 75 3.31 -3.47 -13.07
C ASN A 75 3.86 -3.98 -11.74
N SER A 76 4.96 -3.39 -11.29
CA SER A 76 5.50 -3.62 -9.94
C SER A 76 5.18 -2.42 -9.06
N VAL A 77 4.83 -2.68 -7.80
CA VAL A 77 4.54 -1.64 -6.80
C VAL A 77 5.43 -1.89 -5.59
N LEU A 78 6.24 -0.90 -5.22
CA LEU A 78 7.01 -0.88 -4.00
C LEU A 78 6.45 0.21 -3.09
N VAL A 79 6.01 -0.19 -1.91
CA VAL A 79 5.36 0.69 -0.94
C VAL A 79 6.19 0.74 0.34
N ILE A 80 6.42 1.95 0.85
CA ILE A 80 6.93 2.17 2.20
C ILE A 80 5.72 2.34 3.11
N GLU A 81 5.58 1.47 4.11
CA GLU A 81 4.41 1.44 4.98
C GLU A 81 4.75 0.99 6.40
N HIS A 82 3.91 1.45 7.33
CA HIS A 82 3.88 0.98 8.71
C HIS A 82 2.50 0.39 9.07
N ASN A 83 1.52 0.49 8.17
CA ASN A 83 0.20 -0.09 8.37
C ASN A 83 0.21 -1.61 8.16
N LEU A 84 -0.08 -2.36 9.22
CA LEU A 84 -0.06 -3.83 9.22
C LEU A 84 -1.09 -4.45 8.26
N ASP A 85 -2.21 -3.78 7.96
CA ASP A 85 -3.19 -4.28 7.00
C ASP A 85 -2.60 -4.29 5.58
N VAL A 86 -1.81 -3.27 5.24
CA VAL A 86 -1.11 -3.21 3.95
C VAL A 86 0.01 -4.23 3.91
N ILE A 87 0.85 -4.28 4.96
CA ILE A 87 1.99 -5.19 5.04
C ILE A 87 1.52 -6.65 4.90
N ARG A 88 0.43 -7.02 5.59
CA ARG A 88 -0.15 -8.37 5.53
C ARG A 88 -0.65 -8.76 4.14
N CYS A 89 -1.12 -7.79 3.34
CA CYS A 89 -1.65 -8.06 2.00
C CYS A 89 -0.57 -8.06 0.91
N SER A 90 0.69 -7.79 1.25
CA SER A 90 1.79 -7.74 0.28
C SER A 90 2.27 -9.13 -0.12
N ASP A 91 2.73 -9.27 -1.36
CA ASP A 91 3.38 -10.50 -1.83
C ASP A 91 4.75 -10.72 -1.18
N TRP A 92 5.42 -9.62 -0.82
CA TRP A 92 6.77 -9.62 -0.25
C TRP A 92 6.98 -8.43 0.68
N VAL A 93 7.62 -8.68 1.81
CA VAL A 93 7.96 -7.71 2.86
C VAL A 93 9.48 -7.64 3.01
N ILE A 94 9.99 -6.42 3.12
CA ILE A 94 11.39 -6.11 3.46
C ILE A 94 11.36 -5.29 4.74
N ASP A 95 11.86 -5.87 5.83
CA ASP A 95 11.92 -5.21 7.13
C ASP A 95 13.32 -4.62 7.37
N LEU A 96 13.37 -3.32 7.64
CA LEU A 96 14.59 -2.55 7.85
C LEU A 96 14.69 -2.11 9.30
N GLY A 97 15.87 -2.23 9.90
CA GLY A 97 16.05 -1.93 11.32
C GLY A 97 17.39 -2.45 11.85
N PRO A 98 17.47 -2.84 13.14
CA PRO A 98 16.39 -2.98 14.12
C PRO A 98 15.87 -1.64 14.68
N GLU A 99 16.61 -0.55 14.48
CA GLU A 99 16.31 0.79 14.99
C GLU A 99 16.25 1.82 13.85
N GLY A 100 15.93 3.08 14.17
CA GLY A 100 16.09 4.21 13.24
C GLY A 100 17.50 4.82 13.28
N GLY A 101 17.79 5.69 12.30
CA GLY A 101 19.04 6.46 12.23
C GLY A 101 20.29 5.58 12.10
N ASP A 102 21.38 5.96 12.78
CA ASP A 102 22.68 5.27 12.71
C ASP A 102 22.64 3.81 13.21
N ARG A 103 21.61 3.44 13.97
CA ARG A 103 21.41 2.08 14.48
C ARG A 103 20.49 1.24 13.58
N GLY A 104 19.99 1.81 12.49
CA GLY A 104 19.15 1.17 11.49
C GLY A 104 19.90 0.73 10.24
N GLY A 105 19.16 0.68 9.13
CA GLY A 105 19.71 0.45 7.79
C GLY A 105 20.14 -0.99 7.51
N LYS A 106 19.89 -1.93 8.42
CA LYS A 106 20.12 -3.36 8.17
C LYS A 106 18.84 -4.03 7.70
N LEU A 107 19.01 -5.01 6.82
CA LEU A 107 17.94 -5.93 6.47
C LEU A 107 17.75 -6.91 7.63
N VAL A 108 16.63 -6.78 8.34
CA VAL A 108 16.31 -7.62 9.51
C VAL A 108 15.58 -8.88 9.07
N ALA A 109 14.62 -8.74 8.15
CA ALA A 109 13.89 -9.86 7.58
C ALA A 109 13.46 -9.54 6.14
N SER A 110 13.32 -10.57 5.32
CA SER A 110 12.82 -10.46 3.95
C SER A 110 12.11 -11.74 3.57
N GLY A 111 10.91 -11.66 3.01
CA GLY A 111 10.10 -12.83 2.69
C GLY A 111 8.64 -12.48 2.47
N THR A 112 7.79 -13.50 2.40
CA THR A 112 6.34 -13.29 2.50
C THR A 112 5.98 -12.73 3.89
N PRO A 113 4.81 -12.09 4.06
CA PRO A 113 4.33 -11.64 5.37
C PRO A 113 4.40 -12.73 6.45
N GLU A 114 4.04 -13.97 6.11
CA GLU A 114 4.12 -15.11 7.02
C GLU A 114 5.56 -15.45 7.39
N THR A 115 6.49 -15.37 6.44
CA THR A 115 7.92 -15.62 6.68
C THR A 115 8.49 -14.58 7.64
N VAL A 116 8.21 -13.30 7.39
CA VAL A 116 8.66 -12.19 8.24
C VAL A 116 8.05 -12.29 9.64
N ALA A 117 6.80 -12.73 9.76
CA ALA A 117 6.12 -12.95 11.05
C ALA A 117 6.76 -14.03 11.94
N HIS A 118 7.63 -14.90 11.38
CA HIS A 118 8.40 -15.88 12.16
C HIS A 118 9.79 -15.38 12.57
N SER A 119 10.24 -14.22 12.07
CA SER A 119 11.52 -13.64 12.46
C SER A 119 11.44 -13.04 13.87
N SER A 120 12.24 -13.58 14.80
CA SER A 120 12.34 -13.05 16.16
C SER A 120 13.03 -11.68 16.23
N GLU A 121 13.90 -11.39 15.25
CA GLU A 121 14.66 -10.13 15.19
C GLU A 121 13.83 -8.97 14.61
N SER A 122 12.72 -9.27 13.94
CA SER A 122 11.84 -8.29 13.30
C SER A 122 10.76 -7.80 14.26
N PHE A 123 10.82 -6.52 14.66
CA PHE A 123 9.72 -5.90 15.42
C PHE A 123 8.43 -5.92 14.60
N THR A 124 8.49 -5.58 13.32
CA THR A 124 7.37 -5.67 12.39
C THR A 124 6.77 -7.08 12.38
N GLY A 125 7.61 -8.11 12.32
CA GLY A 125 7.21 -9.52 12.34
C GLY A 125 6.44 -9.91 13.61
N GLN A 126 6.86 -9.41 14.77
CA GLN A 126 6.18 -9.68 16.05
C GLN A 126 4.72 -9.16 16.06
N TYR A 127 4.49 -7.96 15.52
CA TYR A 127 3.13 -7.41 15.38
C TYR A 127 2.35 -8.07 14.24
N LEU A 128 3.00 -8.30 13.11
CA LEU A 128 2.40 -8.93 11.94
C LEU A 128 1.87 -10.34 12.26
N LYS A 129 2.59 -11.09 13.11
CA LYS A 129 2.14 -12.40 13.61
C LYS A 129 0.77 -12.33 14.29
N GLN A 130 0.52 -11.31 15.09
CA GLN A 130 -0.76 -11.14 15.79
C GLN A 130 -1.89 -10.85 14.80
N VAL A 131 -1.63 -9.99 13.81
CA VAL A 131 -2.62 -9.64 12.78
C VAL A 131 -2.93 -10.84 11.88
N LEU A 132 -1.94 -11.65 11.50
CA LEU A 132 -2.14 -12.87 10.71
C LEU A 132 -2.98 -13.92 11.44
N VAL A 133 -2.90 -14.01 12.77
CA VAL A 133 -3.76 -14.89 13.56
C VAL A 133 -5.21 -14.41 13.56
N LEU A 134 -5.43 -13.10 13.67
CA LEU A 134 -6.77 -12.51 13.64
C LEU A 134 -7.39 -12.54 12.23
N HIS A 135 -6.56 -12.33 11.21
CA HIS A 135 -6.97 -12.16 9.81
C HIS A 135 -6.12 -13.07 8.91
N PRO A 136 -6.39 -14.39 8.92
CA PRO A 136 -5.59 -15.35 8.16
C PRO A 136 -5.62 -15.04 6.65
N PRO A 137 -4.52 -15.32 5.93
CA PRO A 137 -4.49 -15.13 4.49
C PRO A 137 -5.60 -15.97 3.83
N ARG A 138 -6.23 -15.41 2.79
CA ARG A 138 -7.20 -16.17 2.01
C ARG A 138 -6.45 -17.29 1.31
N LYS A 139 -6.86 -18.54 1.54
CA LYS A 139 -6.35 -19.70 0.80
C LYS A 139 -6.68 -19.49 -0.68
N THR A 140 -5.66 -19.42 -1.52
CA THR A 140 -5.76 -19.45 -2.98
C THR A 140 -6.22 -20.80 -3.49
#